data_AF-A0A4S4H3F5-F1
#
_entry.id   AF-A0A4S4H3F5-F1
#
_cell.length_a   1.000
_cell.length_b   1.000
_cell.length_c   1.000
_cell.angle_alpha   90.00
_cell.angle_beta   90.00
_cell.angle_gamma   90.00
#
_symmetry.space_group_name_H-M   'P 1'
#
loop_
_entity.id
_entity.type
_entity.pdbx_description
1 polymer ?
#
loop_
_entity_poly.entity_id
_entity_poly.type
_entity_poly.pdbx_seq_one_letter_code
_entity_poly.pdbx_strand_id
1 'polypeptide(L)'
;GSMKAASLSEEEKKAAVKDFNFPKGIVIALLAGFMSGCFNVGLEFGSGINFGDLTPDMYKTLPATFLVTLGGFVTNAVYCFYQNGKNRTWGDYAKGSVWANNMLFCLLAGALWYSQFFGLALGKGFLTESPTLMTLSFCILMALNVVFSNVWGIILKEWKGCSSKTITVLVIGIAVLIVSCFLPQLI
;
A
#
# COMPACT_ATOMS: atom_id res chain seq x y z
N GLY A 1 9.95 11.81 -8.13
CA GLY A 1 8.84 12.78 -8.24
C GLY A 1 9.31 14.09 -8.84
N SER A 2 9.92 14.96 -8.05
CA SER A 2 10.37 16.31 -8.47
C SER A 2 11.31 16.31 -9.68
N MET A 3 12.27 15.39 -9.76
CA MET A 3 13.20 15.30 -10.91
C MET A 3 12.53 14.85 -12.22
N LYS A 4 11.51 13.99 -12.13
CA LYS A 4 10.67 13.61 -13.29
C LYS A 4 9.85 14.81 -13.75
N ALA A 5 9.25 15.56 -12.83
CA ALA A 5 8.52 16.79 -13.13
C ALA A 5 9.40 17.91 -13.74
N ALA A 6 10.67 17.99 -13.31
CA ALA A 6 11.62 18.99 -13.83
C ALA A 6 12.11 18.70 -15.26
N SER A 7 11.99 17.46 -15.74
CA SER A 7 12.43 17.04 -17.08
C SER A 7 11.30 17.03 -18.12
N LEU A 8 10.06 17.35 -17.73
CA LEU A 8 8.92 17.52 -18.64
C LEU A 8 8.94 18.91 -19.30
N SER A 9 8.44 19.00 -20.53
CA SER A 9 8.30 20.27 -21.25
C SER A 9 7.31 21.22 -20.54
N GLU A 10 7.37 22.53 -20.79
CA GLU A 10 6.47 23.52 -20.16
C GLU A 10 4.98 23.26 -20.46
N GLU A 11 4.65 22.63 -21.60
CA GLU A 11 3.30 22.23 -21.97
C GLU A 11 2.83 20.99 -21.17
N GLU A 12 3.69 19.99 -20.98
CA GLU A 12 3.41 18.82 -20.14
C GLU A 12 3.37 19.18 -18.65
N LYS A 13 4.19 20.14 -18.21
CA LYS A 13 4.11 20.73 -16.88
C LYS A 13 2.75 21.40 -16.67
N LYS A 14 2.25 22.25 -17.58
CA LYS A 14 0.94 22.90 -17.38
C LYS A 14 -0.22 21.90 -17.27
N ALA A 15 -0.15 20.75 -17.96
CA ALA A 15 -1.14 19.68 -17.83
C ALA A 15 -0.99 18.85 -16.52
N ALA A 16 0.24 18.66 -16.03
CA ALA A 16 0.52 17.88 -14.82
C ALA A 16 0.55 18.69 -13.51
N VAL A 17 0.72 20.02 -13.57
CA VAL A 17 1.04 20.90 -12.42
C VAL A 17 -0.19 21.44 -11.69
N LYS A 18 -1.42 21.16 -12.15
CA LYS A 18 -2.60 21.56 -11.35
C LYS A 18 -2.73 20.79 -10.03
N ASP A 19 -2.10 19.60 -9.92
CA ASP A 19 -2.20 18.72 -8.75
C ASP A 19 -0.88 18.42 -8.02
N PHE A 20 0.28 18.94 -8.47
CA PHE A 20 1.57 18.57 -7.87
C PHE A 20 2.05 19.55 -6.79
N ASN A 21 1.55 19.39 -5.56
CA ASN A 21 2.06 20.11 -4.39
C ASN A 21 3.06 19.22 -3.61
N PHE A 22 4.36 19.38 -3.88
CA PHE A 22 5.42 18.57 -3.28
C PHE A 22 5.43 18.57 -1.73
N PRO A 23 5.30 19.73 -1.04
CA PRO A 23 5.15 19.76 0.42
C PRO A 23 3.95 18.94 0.92
N LYS A 24 2.78 19.07 0.28
CA LYS A 24 1.60 18.25 0.62
C LYS A 24 1.88 16.77 0.39
N GLY A 25 2.58 16.41 -0.69
CA GLY A 25 3.00 15.04 -0.96
C GLY A 25 3.88 14.44 0.14
N ILE A 26 4.85 15.21 0.66
CA ILE A 26 5.69 14.77 1.78
C ILE A 26 4.87 14.59 3.06
N VAL A 27 3.98 15.53 3.38
CA VAL A 27 3.10 15.43 4.56
C VAL A 27 2.21 14.19 4.46
N ILE A 28 1.60 13.93 3.29
CA ILE A 28 0.76 12.75 3.06
C ILE A 28 1.61 11.48 3.19
N ALA A 29 2.83 11.44 2.65
CA ALA A 29 3.73 10.30 2.78
C ALA A 29 4.09 10.01 4.25
N LEU A 30 4.40 11.04 5.04
CA LEU A 30 4.69 10.88 6.48
C LEU A 30 3.48 10.38 7.26
N LEU A 31 2.29 10.95 7.00
CA LEU A 31 1.04 10.50 7.62
C LEU A 31 0.70 9.06 7.23
N ALA A 32 0.87 8.69 5.95
CA ALA A 32 0.66 7.34 5.47
C ALA A 32 1.62 6.35 6.14
N GLY A 33 2.90 6.70 6.28
CA GLY A 33 3.88 5.89 7.00
C GLY A 33 3.52 5.70 8.48
N PHE A 34 3.12 6.78 9.15
CA PHE A 34 2.67 6.72 10.56
C PHE A 34 1.43 5.84 10.73
N MET A 35 0.41 6.03 9.89
CA MET A 35 -0.82 5.20 9.89
C MET A 35 -0.54 3.74 9.57
N SER A 36 0.41 3.47 8.67
CA SER A 36 0.90 2.11 8.39
C SER A 36 1.54 1.49 9.64
N GLY A 37 2.27 2.27 10.44
CA GLY A 37 2.79 1.82 11.73
C GLY A 37 1.67 1.47 12.73
N CYS A 38 0.63 2.31 12.82
CA CYS A 38 -0.54 2.00 13.65
C CYS A 38 -1.27 0.74 13.21
N PHE A 39 -1.33 0.46 11.89
CA PHE A 39 -1.89 -0.77 11.37
C PHE A 39 -1.12 -2.00 11.88
N ASN A 40 0.22 -1.97 11.81
CA ASN A 40 1.06 -3.04 12.35
C ASN A 40 0.84 -3.27 13.85
N VAL A 41 0.77 -2.18 14.62
CA VAL A 41 0.46 -2.23 16.05
C VAL A 41 -0.91 -2.89 16.30
N GLY A 42 -1.92 -2.55 15.50
CA GLY A 42 -3.24 -3.17 15.57
C GLY A 42 -3.21 -4.69 15.27
N LEU A 43 -2.41 -5.12 14.31
CA LEU A 43 -2.21 -6.56 14.03
C LEU A 43 -1.55 -7.27 15.22
N GLU A 44 -0.57 -6.65 15.85
CA GLU A 44 0.16 -7.23 16.98
C GLU A 44 -0.75 -7.37 18.22
N PHE A 45 -1.52 -6.33 18.55
CA PHE A 45 -2.52 -6.39 19.62
C PHE A 45 -3.64 -7.39 19.31
N GLY A 46 -3.98 -7.56 18.03
CA GLY A 46 -4.97 -8.53 17.57
C GLY A 46 -4.44 -9.96 17.43
N SER A 47 -3.14 -10.22 17.67
CA SER A 47 -2.52 -11.52 17.43
C SER A 47 -3.19 -12.68 18.17
N GLY A 48 -3.78 -12.42 19.34
CA GLY A 48 -4.55 -13.39 20.13
C GLY A 48 -5.98 -13.66 19.64
N ILE A 49 -6.47 -12.92 18.63
CA ILE A 49 -7.83 -13.06 18.10
C ILE A 49 -7.84 -14.20 17.08
N ASN A 50 -7.66 -15.42 17.56
CA ASN A 50 -7.76 -16.65 16.77
C ASN A 50 -8.23 -17.79 17.67
N PHE A 51 -8.65 -18.92 17.09
CA PHE A 51 -9.13 -20.07 17.85
C PHE A 51 -8.00 -21.01 18.31
N GLY A 52 -6.82 -20.46 18.60
CA GLY A 52 -5.64 -21.21 19.03
C GLY A 52 -5.28 -22.32 18.04
N ASP A 53 -5.15 -23.54 18.56
CA ASP A 53 -4.76 -24.73 17.79
C ASP A 53 -5.79 -25.14 16.73
N LEU A 54 -7.05 -24.67 16.82
CA LEU A 54 -8.07 -24.91 15.81
C LEU A 54 -7.87 -24.05 14.56
N THR A 55 -7.05 -23.00 14.63
CA THR A 55 -6.76 -22.11 13.50
C THR A 55 -5.41 -22.47 12.90
N PRO A 56 -5.33 -22.93 11.64
CA PRO A 56 -4.05 -23.13 10.97
C PRO A 56 -3.21 -21.86 10.98
N ASP A 57 -1.89 -21.98 11.11
CA ASP A 57 -0.97 -20.84 11.28
C ASP A 57 -1.14 -19.76 10.21
N MET A 58 -1.40 -20.17 8.96
CA MET A 58 -1.65 -19.28 7.83
C MET A 58 -2.86 -18.35 8.02
N TYR A 59 -3.84 -18.75 8.85
CA TYR A 59 -5.07 -17.99 9.07
C TYR A 59 -5.07 -17.21 10.38
N LYS A 60 -4.09 -17.41 11.28
CA LYS A 60 -4.07 -16.78 12.62
C LYS A 60 -4.03 -15.25 12.59
N THR A 61 -3.48 -14.66 11.53
CA THR A 61 -3.39 -13.20 11.35
C THR A 61 -4.65 -12.59 10.71
N LEU A 62 -5.53 -13.40 10.11
CA LEU A 62 -6.67 -12.90 9.35
C LEU A 62 -7.76 -12.23 10.20
N PRO A 63 -8.16 -12.75 11.37
CA PRO A 63 -9.20 -12.10 12.17
C PRO A 63 -8.74 -10.73 12.69
N ALA A 64 -7.48 -10.62 13.13
CA ALA A 64 -6.88 -9.34 13.48
C ALA A 64 -6.89 -8.37 12.29
N THR A 65 -6.48 -8.85 11.12
CA THR A 65 -6.49 -8.08 9.87
C THR A 65 -7.90 -7.60 9.52
N PHE A 66 -8.92 -8.45 9.65
CA PHE A 66 -10.31 -8.11 9.41
C PHE A 66 -10.79 -6.98 10.33
N LEU A 67 -10.50 -7.06 11.63
CA LEU A 67 -10.91 -6.03 12.59
C LEU A 67 -10.24 -4.68 12.34
N VAL A 68 -8.93 -4.68 12.06
CA VAL A 68 -8.20 -3.44 11.76
C VAL A 68 -8.70 -2.82 10.44
N THR A 69 -8.92 -3.64 9.42
CA THR A 69 -9.43 -3.16 8.12
C THR A 69 -10.89 -2.70 8.19
N LEU A 70 -11.70 -3.26 9.09
CA LEU A 70 -13.07 -2.81 9.32
C LEU A 70 -13.11 -1.35 9.80
N GLY A 71 -12.18 -0.95 10.68
CA GLY A 71 -12.05 0.45 11.09
C GLY A 71 -11.76 1.37 9.89
N GLY A 72 -10.81 0.98 9.04
CA GLY A 72 -10.51 1.70 7.80
C GLY A 72 -11.69 1.75 6.82
N PHE A 73 -12.45 0.65 6.72
CA PHE A 73 -13.67 0.60 5.92
C PHE A 73 -14.71 1.61 6.40
N VAL A 74 -14.99 1.69 7.71
CA VAL A 74 -15.97 2.63 8.25
C VAL A 74 -15.58 4.07 7.95
N THR A 75 -14.32 4.46 8.18
CA THR A 75 -13.84 5.81 7.88
C THR A 75 -13.97 6.14 6.39
N ASN A 76 -13.58 5.21 5.51
CA ASN A 76 -13.71 5.39 4.07
C ASN A 76 -15.17 5.47 3.63
N ALA A 77 -16.05 4.61 4.16
CA ALA A 77 -17.47 4.61 3.84
C ALA A 77 -18.15 5.94 4.23
N VAL A 78 -17.87 6.44 5.44
CA VAL A 78 -18.38 7.74 5.90
C VAL A 78 -17.93 8.86 4.97
N TYR A 79 -16.63 8.89 4.61
CA TYR A 79 -16.10 9.88 3.70
C TYR A 79 -16.73 9.80 2.29
N CYS A 80 -16.86 8.59 1.74
CA CYS A 80 -17.49 8.35 0.45
C CYS A 80 -18.96 8.80 0.43
N PHE A 81 -19.74 8.48 1.46
CA PHE A 81 -21.14 8.92 1.55
C PHE A 81 -21.28 10.43 1.71
N TYR A 82 -20.41 11.06 2.50
CA TYR A 82 -20.35 12.52 2.59
C TYR A 82 -20.06 13.16 1.23
N GLN A 83 -19.06 12.65 0.50
CA GLN A 83 -18.71 13.14 -0.83
C GLN A 83 -19.80 12.89 -1.87
N ASN A 84 -20.50 11.75 -1.82
CA ASN A 84 -21.65 11.49 -2.68
C ASN A 84 -22.79 12.48 -2.43
N GLY A 85 -23.06 12.82 -1.17
CA GLY A 85 -24.00 13.86 -0.80
C GLY A 85 -23.61 15.22 -1.37
N LYS A 86 -22.34 15.62 -1.16
CA LYS A 86 -21.82 16.90 -1.63
C LYS A 86 -21.81 17.03 -3.16
N ASN A 87 -21.44 15.96 -3.87
CA ASN A 87 -21.32 15.95 -5.33
C ASN A 87 -22.63 15.55 -6.05
N ARG A 88 -23.69 15.20 -5.30
CA ARG A 88 -24.99 14.77 -5.82
C ARG A 88 -24.91 13.58 -6.80
N THR A 89 -23.98 12.66 -6.56
CA THR A 89 -23.70 11.49 -7.41
C THR A 89 -24.52 10.24 -7.05
N TRP A 90 -25.52 10.35 -6.17
CA TRP A 90 -26.36 9.22 -5.76
C TRP A 90 -27.09 8.54 -6.93
N GLY A 91 -27.40 9.29 -7.99
CA GLY A 91 -28.01 8.74 -9.21
C GLY A 91 -27.11 7.76 -9.97
N ASP A 92 -25.79 7.78 -9.75
CA ASP A 92 -24.87 6.83 -10.39
C ASP A 92 -25.07 5.40 -9.88
N TYR A 93 -25.52 5.23 -8.63
CA TYR A 93 -25.85 3.90 -8.09
C TYR A 93 -27.07 3.27 -8.76
N ALA A 94 -27.96 4.06 -9.38
CA ALA A 94 -29.12 3.52 -10.09
C ALA A 94 -28.78 2.90 -11.46
N LYS A 95 -27.53 3.05 -11.94
CA LYS A 95 -27.06 2.51 -13.22
C LYS A 95 -26.79 1.00 -13.10
N GLY A 96 -27.86 0.19 -13.08
CA GLY A 96 -27.78 -1.27 -12.94
C GLY A 96 -26.93 -2.00 -13.99
N SER A 97 -26.76 -1.41 -15.18
CA SER A 97 -26.00 -2.02 -16.28
C SER A 97 -24.51 -2.22 -15.97
N VAL A 98 -23.93 -1.44 -15.05
CA VAL A 98 -22.51 -1.53 -14.69
C VAL A 98 -22.27 -2.27 -13.37
N TRP A 99 -23.33 -2.69 -12.67
CA TRP A 99 -23.21 -3.30 -11.33
C TRP A 99 -22.37 -4.57 -11.33
N ALA A 100 -22.60 -5.47 -12.28
CA ALA A 100 -21.86 -6.73 -12.36
C ALA A 100 -20.36 -6.51 -12.58
N ASN A 101 -20.00 -5.65 -13.55
CA ASN A 101 -18.60 -5.33 -13.83
C ASN A 101 -17.95 -4.61 -12.65
N ASN A 102 -18.60 -3.60 -12.07
CA ASN A 102 -18.06 -2.86 -10.93
C ASN A 102 -17.87 -3.79 -9.72
N MET A 103 -18.84 -4.66 -9.44
CA MET A 103 -18.73 -5.61 -8.33
C MET A 103 -17.60 -6.62 -8.58
N LEU A 104 -17.46 -7.13 -9.79
CA LEU A 104 -16.36 -8.03 -10.15
C LEU A 104 -15.00 -7.35 -9.98
N PHE A 105 -14.81 -6.13 -10.50
CA PHE A 105 -13.55 -5.40 -10.36
C PHE A 105 -13.25 -5.03 -8.90
N CYS A 106 -14.26 -4.65 -8.12
CA CYS A 106 -14.11 -4.39 -6.69
C CYS A 106 -13.70 -5.66 -5.91
N LEU A 107 -14.34 -6.79 -6.20
CA LEU A 107 -14.00 -8.08 -5.58
C LEU A 107 -12.60 -8.53 -5.97
N LEU A 108 -12.22 -8.39 -7.25
CA LEU A 108 -10.88 -8.74 -7.73
C LEU A 108 -9.81 -7.84 -7.10
N ALA A 109 -10.02 -6.52 -7.07
CA ALA A 109 -9.11 -5.58 -6.42
C ALA A 109 -8.97 -5.88 -4.93
N GLY A 110 -10.09 -6.16 -4.25
CA GLY A 110 -10.12 -6.55 -2.85
C GLY A 110 -9.39 -7.87 -2.59
N ALA A 111 -9.63 -8.89 -3.40
CA ALA A 111 -8.97 -10.19 -3.29
C ALA A 111 -7.47 -10.10 -3.54
N LEU A 112 -7.05 -9.37 -4.58
CA LEU A 112 -5.63 -9.15 -4.89
C LEU A 112 -4.95 -8.34 -3.77
N TRP A 113 -5.59 -7.29 -3.27
CA TRP A 113 -5.06 -6.54 -2.15
C TRP A 113 -4.98 -7.40 -0.88
N TYR A 114 -6.03 -8.15 -0.54
CA TYR A 114 -6.06 -8.97 0.66
C TYR A 114 -5.09 -10.17 0.58
N SER A 115 -4.79 -10.66 -0.63
CA SER A 115 -3.79 -11.72 -0.85
C SER A 115 -2.42 -11.41 -0.24
N GLN A 116 -2.07 -10.11 -0.08
CA GLN A 116 -0.83 -9.69 0.56
C GLN A 116 -0.70 -10.20 2.01
N PHE A 117 -1.81 -10.35 2.74
CA PHE A 117 -1.79 -10.80 4.14
C PHE A 117 -1.56 -12.31 4.27
N PHE A 118 -1.98 -13.09 3.26
CA PHE A 118 -1.57 -14.49 3.16
C PHE A 118 -0.07 -14.60 2.91
N GLY A 119 0.47 -13.77 2.01
CA GLY A 119 1.91 -13.66 1.79
C GLY A 119 2.66 -13.26 3.06
N LEU A 120 2.12 -12.33 3.85
CA LEU A 120 2.67 -11.96 5.15
C LEU A 120 2.66 -13.12 6.14
N ALA A 121 1.55 -13.87 6.27
CA ALA A 121 1.46 -15.00 7.17
C ALA A 121 2.47 -16.10 6.81
N LEU A 122 2.59 -16.44 5.52
CA LEU A 122 3.60 -17.36 5.01
C LEU A 122 5.02 -16.83 5.24
N GLY A 123 5.27 -15.55 4.96
CA GLY A 123 6.55 -14.89 5.18
C GLY A 123 6.99 -14.95 6.65
N LYS A 124 6.08 -14.66 7.59
CA LYS A 124 6.36 -14.80 9.03
C LYS A 124 6.74 -16.24 9.40
N GLY A 125 6.16 -17.26 8.74
CA GLY A 125 6.55 -18.65 8.92
C GLY A 125 8.01 -18.96 8.56
N PHE A 126 8.59 -18.26 7.58
CA PHE A 126 10.01 -18.41 7.21
C PHE A 126 10.95 -17.59 8.08
N LEU A 127 10.44 -16.59 8.80
CA LEU A 127 11.23 -15.66 9.60
C LEU A 127 11.31 -16.06 11.08
N THR A 128 10.72 -17.20 11.47
CA THR A 128 10.64 -17.66 12.87
C THR A 128 11.98 -17.77 13.59
N GLU A 129 13.07 -17.98 12.84
CA GLU A 129 14.43 -18.08 13.39
C GLU A 129 15.02 -16.72 13.79
N SER A 130 14.44 -15.60 13.36
CA SER A 130 14.90 -14.24 13.69
C SER A 130 13.79 -13.39 14.31
N PRO A 131 13.84 -13.14 15.63
CA PRO A 131 12.89 -12.27 16.33
C PRO A 131 12.82 -10.85 15.73
N THR A 132 13.96 -10.33 15.28
CA THR A 132 14.05 -9.00 14.66
C THR A 132 13.32 -8.95 13.31
N LEU A 133 13.54 -9.93 12.44
CA LEU A 133 12.85 -9.99 11.14
C LEU A 133 11.35 -10.28 11.32
N MET A 134 10.96 -11.03 12.34
CA MET A 134 9.55 -11.24 12.68
C MET A 134 8.85 -9.93 13.07
N THR A 135 9.52 -9.12 13.90
CA THR A 135 9.04 -7.79 14.29
C THR A 135 8.93 -6.85 13.09
N LEU A 136 9.88 -6.93 12.17
CA LEU A 136 9.96 -6.09 10.97
C LEU A 136 9.21 -6.68 9.77
N SER A 137 8.54 -7.82 9.90
CA SER A 137 7.88 -8.53 8.80
C SER A 137 6.88 -7.66 8.02
N PHE A 138 6.14 -6.80 8.72
CA PHE A 138 5.23 -5.84 8.10
C PHE A 138 5.97 -4.72 7.35
N CYS A 139 7.08 -4.22 7.89
CA CYS A 139 7.93 -3.23 7.22
C CYS A 139 8.55 -3.83 5.94
N ILE A 140 8.98 -5.10 6.00
CA ILE A 140 9.50 -5.84 4.85
C ILE A 140 8.42 -5.98 3.77
N LEU A 141 7.19 -6.34 4.15
CA LEU A 141 6.06 -6.42 3.20
C LEU A 141 5.81 -5.07 2.51
N MET A 142 5.78 -3.98 3.27
CA MET A 142 5.56 -2.63 2.71
C MET A 142 6.72 -2.19 1.79
N ALA A 143 7.97 -2.52 2.14
CA ALA A 143 9.12 -2.27 1.29
C ALA A 143 9.03 -3.09 -0.01
N LEU A 144 8.69 -4.37 0.06
CA LEU A 144 8.48 -5.22 -1.11
C LEU A 144 7.40 -4.65 -2.04
N ASN A 145 6.28 -4.18 -1.49
CA ASN A 145 5.22 -3.52 -2.27
C ASN A 145 5.76 -2.32 -3.07
N VAL A 146 6.58 -1.48 -2.44
CA VAL A 146 7.21 -0.33 -3.11
C VAL A 146 8.19 -0.79 -4.18
N VAL A 147 9.02 -1.79 -3.90
CA VAL A 147 10.00 -2.31 -4.87
C VAL A 147 9.29 -2.92 -6.08
N PHE A 148 8.35 -3.84 -5.88
CA PHE A 148 7.61 -4.49 -6.97
C PHE A 148 6.81 -3.49 -7.80
N SER A 149 6.16 -2.51 -7.16
CA SER A 149 5.46 -1.43 -7.86
C SER A 149 6.39 -0.63 -8.77
N ASN A 150 7.58 -0.25 -8.28
CA ASN A 150 8.55 0.47 -9.09
C ASN A 150 9.16 -0.39 -10.21
N VAL A 151 9.45 -1.67 -9.94
CA VAL A 151 9.92 -2.61 -10.96
C VAL A 151 8.88 -2.77 -12.07
N TRP A 152 7.60 -2.95 -11.72
CA TRP A 152 6.52 -3.05 -12.69
C TRP A 152 6.36 -1.77 -13.50
N GLY A 153 6.46 -0.59 -12.86
CA GLY A 153 6.46 0.69 -13.56
C GLY A 153 7.61 0.82 -14.58
N ILE A 154 8.79 0.26 -14.28
CA ILE A 154 9.91 0.19 -15.22
C ILE A 154 9.58 -0.75 -16.40
N ILE A 155 9.01 -1.94 -16.13
CA ILE A 155 8.62 -2.92 -17.14
C ILE A 155 7.54 -2.35 -18.09
N LEU A 156 6.52 -1.67 -17.55
CA LEU A 156 5.48 -0.98 -18.30
C LEU A 156 5.97 0.26 -19.05
N LYS A 157 7.27 0.56 -18.96
CA LYS A 157 7.92 1.70 -19.63
C LYS A 157 7.34 3.06 -19.22
N GLU A 158 6.72 3.17 -18.03
CA GLU A 158 6.21 4.44 -17.48
C GLU A 158 7.32 5.48 -17.21
N TRP A 159 8.58 5.02 -17.22
CA TRP A 159 9.79 5.83 -17.03
C TRP A 159 10.53 6.11 -18.35
N LYS A 160 10.00 5.69 -19.50
CA LYS A 160 10.57 5.97 -20.82
C LYS A 160 10.48 7.47 -21.08
N GLY A 161 11.63 8.14 -21.22
CA GLY A 161 11.74 9.60 -21.35
C GLY A 161 12.26 10.32 -20.10
N CYS A 162 12.43 9.62 -18.97
CA CYS A 162 13.10 10.19 -17.79
C CYS A 162 14.63 10.20 -17.98
N SER A 163 15.29 11.23 -17.43
CA SER A 163 16.75 11.32 -17.43
C SER A 163 17.38 10.12 -16.70
N SER A 164 18.54 9.63 -17.17
CA SER A 164 19.26 8.51 -16.53
C SER A 164 19.56 8.77 -15.05
N LYS A 165 19.78 10.04 -14.66
CA LYS A 165 19.95 10.46 -13.26
C LYS A 165 18.72 10.15 -12.39
N THR A 166 17.51 10.30 -12.94
CA THR A 166 16.26 10.01 -12.22
C THR A 166 16.13 8.51 -11.96
N ILE A 167 16.50 7.68 -12.94
CA ILE A 167 16.50 6.23 -12.80
C ILE A 167 17.55 5.79 -11.77
N THR A 168 18.75 6.37 -11.79
CA THR A 168 19.80 6.06 -10.79
C THR A 168 19.35 6.37 -9.37
N VAL A 169 18.73 7.53 -9.12
CA VAL A 169 18.24 7.87 -7.78
C VAL A 169 17.10 6.94 -7.34
N LEU A 170 16.23 6.53 -8.27
CA LEU A 170 15.19 5.54 -7.96
C LEU A 170 15.80 4.21 -7.52
N VAL A 171 16.80 3.72 -8.27
CA VAL A 171 17.50 2.46 -7.95
C VAL A 171 18.25 2.57 -6.62
N ILE A 172 18.93 3.68 -6.35
CA ILE A 172 19.60 3.92 -5.06
C ILE A 172 18.57 3.93 -3.92
N GLY A 173 17.43 4.60 -4.09
CA GLY A 173 16.36 4.63 -3.09
C GLY A 173 15.82 3.24 -2.77
N ILE A 174 15.62 2.41 -3.81
CA ILE A 174 15.23 0.99 -3.66
C ILE A 174 16.31 0.21 -2.89
N ALA A 175 17.59 0.38 -3.25
CA ALA A 175 18.69 -0.30 -2.57
C ALA A 175 18.77 0.09 -1.08
N VAL A 176 18.63 1.38 -0.76
CA VAL A 176 18.61 1.87 0.64
C VAL A 176 17.42 1.29 1.40
N LEU A 177 16.23 1.21 0.80
CA LEU A 177 15.05 0.60 1.42
C LEU A 177 15.28 -0.88 1.74
N ILE A 178 15.86 -1.64 0.81
CA ILE A 178 16.18 -3.05 1.02
C ILE A 178 17.19 -3.20 2.16
N VAL A 179 18.31 -2.47 2.11
CA VAL A 179 19.34 -2.53 3.15
C VAL A 179 18.77 -2.16 4.52
N SER A 180 17.93 -1.13 4.59
CA SER A 180 17.28 -0.69 5.84
C SER A 180 16.42 -1.78 6.49
N CYS A 181 15.80 -2.66 5.70
CA CYS A 181 14.99 -3.75 6.22
C CYS A 181 15.81 -4.85 6.92
N PHE A 182 17.07 -5.04 6.52
CA PHE A 182 17.97 -6.07 7.06
C PHE A 182 19.04 -5.52 8.01
N LEU A 183 19.28 -4.21 7.98
CA LEU A 183 20.27 -3.54 8.83
C LEU A 183 20.08 -3.87 10.33
N PRO A 184 18.86 -3.91 10.91
CA PRO A 184 18.67 -4.24 12.32
C PRO A 184 19.04 -5.68 12.71
N GLN A 185 19.26 -6.58 11.75
CA GLN A 185 19.74 -7.94 12.00
C GLN A 185 21.28 -8.03 12.04
N LEU A 186 21.97 -7.04 11.44
CA LEU A 186 23.42 -6.99 11.34
C LEU A 186 24.09 -6.26 12.51
N ILE A 187 23.28 -5.58 13.34
CA ILE A 187 23.69 -4.81 14.52
C ILE A 187 23.21 -5.56 15.76
#